data_AF-A0A833MXV7-F1
#
_entry.id   AF-A0A833MXV7-F1
#
_cell.length_a   1.000
_cell.length_b   1.000
_cell.length_c   1.000
_cell.angle_alpha   90.00
_cell.angle_beta   90.00
_cell.angle_gamma   90.00
#
_symmetry.space_group_name_H-M   'P 1'
#
loop_
_entity.id
_entity.type
_entity.pdbx_description
1 polymer ?
#
loop_
_entity_poly.entity_id
_entity_poly.type
_entity_poly.pdbx_seq_one_letter_code
_entity_poly.pdbx_strand_id
1 'polypeptide(L)' 'MALDEMLRGHLLEPEHLRNDDFEAFYRARMAALTGLVAEARGKPVVEVQGAEEAEVELDMGELDEGEVIRELA' A
#
# COMPACT_ATOMS: atom_id res chain seq x y z
N MET A 1 -3.07 -28.25 0.72
CA MET A 1 -3.81 -27.59 -0.38
C MET A 1 -2.85 -26.64 -1.06
N ALA A 2 -2.57 -26.81 -2.36
CA ALA A 2 -1.60 -25.98 -3.09
C ALA A 2 -2.07 -24.53 -3.29
N LEU A 3 -3.39 -24.30 -3.39
CA LEU A 3 -3.96 -22.96 -3.55
C LEU A 3 -3.68 -22.06 -2.34
N ASP A 4 -3.92 -22.58 -1.13
CA ASP A 4 -3.69 -21.83 0.13
C ASP A 4 -2.24 -21.38 0.27
N GLU A 5 -1.30 -22.22 -0.17
CA GLU A 5 0.12 -21.89 -0.17
C GLU A 5 0.44 -20.79 -1.17
N MET A 6 -0.08 -20.87 -2.39
CA MET A 6 0.06 -19.80 -3.39
C MET A 6 -0.54 -18.47 -2.91
N LEU A 7 -1.71 -18.50 -2.27
CA LEU A 7 -2.38 -17.32 -1.74
C LEU A 7 -1.54 -16.67 -0.62
N ARG A 8 -1.03 -17.46 0.32
CA ARG A 8 -0.15 -16.94 1.39
C ARG A 8 1.15 -16.37 0.85
N GLY A 9 1.69 -16.92 -0.24
CA GLY A 9 2.82 -16.32 -0.95
C GLY A 9 2.54 -14.91 -1.51
N HIS A 10 1.28 -14.58 -1.75
CA HIS A 10 0.83 -13.24 -2.18
C HIS A 10 0.28 -12.40 -1.00
N LEU A 11 0.56 -12.81 0.24
CA LEU A 11 0.08 -12.15 1.46
C LEU A 11 -1.46 -12.12 1.55
N LEU A 12 -2.12 -13.13 0.99
CA LEU A 12 -3.56 -13.31 1.06
C LEU A 12 -3.87 -14.45 2.03
N GLU A 13 -4.64 -14.18 3.10
CA GLU A 13 -5.12 -15.23 3.98
C GLU A 13 -6.37 -15.90 3.38
N PRO A 14 -6.32 -17.20 3.03
CA PRO A 14 -7.42 -17.88 2.36
C PRO A 14 -8.75 -17.89 3.12
N GLU A 15 -8.72 -17.81 4.46
CA GLU A 15 -9.94 -17.79 5.28
C GLU A 15 -10.82 -16.56 5.00
N HIS A 16 -10.21 -15.38 4.79
CA HIS A 16 -10.98 -14.16 4.49
C HIS A 16 -11.72 -14.29 3.15
N LEU A 17 -11.10 -14.90 2.13
CA LEU A 17 -11.72 -15.11 0.82
C LEU A 17 -12.86 -16.12 0.89
N ARG A 18 -12.71 -17.20 1.68
CA ARG A 18 -13.74 -18.24 1.80
C ARG A 18 -14.96 -17.79 2.58
N ASN A 19 -14.76 -16.85 3.51
CA ASN A 19 -15.83 -16.30 4.34
C ASN A 19 -16.46 -15.04 3.74
N ASP A 20 -16.01 -14.61 2.55
CA ASP A 20 -16.44 -13.35 1.92
C ASP A 20 -16.23 -12.12 2.84
N ASP A 21 -15.17 -12.15 3.64
CA ASP A 21 -14.84 -11.08 4.59
C ASP A 21 -13.86 -10.11 3.95
N PHE A 22 -14.43 -9.17 3.18
CA PHE A 22 -13.65 -8.14 2.49
C PHE A 22 -12.84 -7.25 3.44
N GLU A 23 -13.41 -6.87 4.57
CA GLU A 23 -12.75 -5.97 5.52
C GLU A 23 -11.56 -6.64 6.20
N ALA A 24 -11.72 -7.90 6.64
CA ALA A 24 -10.62 -8.65 7.21
C ALA A 24 -9.52 -8.91 6.15
N PHE A 25 -9.90 -9.21 4.91
CA PHE A 25 -8.97 -9.30 3.78
C PHE A 25 -8.18 -8.00 3.58
N TYR A 26 -8.87 -6.87 3.47
CA TYR A 26 -8.27 -5.56 3.19
C TYR A 26 -7.28 -5.18 4.30
N ARG A 27 -7.72 -5.26 5.56
CA ARG A 27 -6.88 -4.91 6.72
C ARG A 27 -5.65 -5.81 6.83
N ALA A 28 -5.84 -7.13 6.72
CA ALA A 28 -4.74 -8.09 6.84
C ALA A 28 -3.69 -7.87 5.73
N ARG A 29 -4.15 -7.65 4.50
CA ARG A 29 -3.26 -7.43 3.36
C ARG A 29 -2.55 -6.09 3.44
N MET A 30 -3.26 -5.02 3.83
CA MET A 30 -2.65 -3.70 4.03
C MET A 30 -1.54 -3.74 5.08
N ALA A 31 -1.81 -4.35 6.23
CA ALA A 31 -0.82 -4.50 7.31
C ALA A 31 0.40 -5.32 6.87
N ALA A 32 0.20 -6.40 6.10
CA ALA A 32 1.31 -7.21 5.60
C ALA A 32 2.20 -6.42 4.62
N LEU A 33 1.59 -5.66 3.70
CA LEU A 33 2.32 -4.86 2.72
C LEU A 33 3.07 -3.69 3.38
N THR A 34 2.42 -2.97 4.29
CA THR A 34 3.07 -1.86 5.01
C THR A 34 4.18 -2.37 5.92
N GLY A 35 4.02 -3.54 6.54
CA GLY A 35 5.07 -4.22 7.31
C GLY A 35 6.33 -4.49 6.47
N LEU A 36 6.16 -5.02 5.25
CA LEU A 36 7.29 -5.25 4.34
C LEU A 36 8.02 -3.95 3.96
N VAL A 37 7.27 -2.88 3.69
CA VAL A 37 7.84 -1.57 3.38
C VAL A 37 8.57 -1.00 4.60
N ALA A 38 7.98 -1.10 5.79
CA ALA A 38 8.58 -0.64 7.03
C ALA A 38 9.92 -1.34 7.30
N GLU A 39 9.94 -2.67 7.15
CA GLU A 39 11.14 -3.49 7.29
C GLU A 39 12.21 -3.09 6.28
N ALA A 40 11.85 -2.96 5.00
CA ALA A 40 12.78 -2.58 3.94
C ALA A 40 13.35 -1.17 4.11
N ARG A 41 12.58 -0.24 4.69
CA ARG A 41 12.98 1.17 4.86
C ARG A 41 13.58 1.47 6.23
N GLY A 42 13.49 0.54 7.18
CA GLY A 42 13.93 0.75 8.57
C GLY A 42 13.20 1.88 9.29
N LYS A 43 12.00 2.25 8.82
CA LYS A 43 11.17 3.33 9.38
C LYS A 43 9.77 2.80 9.66
N PRO A 44 9.14 3.18 10.78
CA PRO A 44 7.76 2.78 11.05
C PRO A 44 6.84 3.39 9.98
N VAL A 45 5.90 2.59 9.47
CA VAL A 45 4.79 3.11 8.67
C VAL A 45 3.74 3.67 9.64
N VAL A 46 3.33 4.91 9.41
CA VAL A 46 2.25 5.56 10.17
C VAL A 46 0.94 5.23 9.48
N GLU A 47 0.04 4.52 10.18
CA GLU A 47 -1.32 4.30 9.70
C GLU A 47 -2.15 5.57 9.94
N VAL A 48 -2.29 6.42 8.92
CA VAL A 48 -3.24 7.54 8.94
C VAL A 48 -4.57 7.03 8.38
N GLN A 49 -5.52 6.73 9.25
CA GLN A 49 -6.90 6.46 8.83
C GLN A 49 -7.55 7.77 8.36
N GLY A 50 -7.94 7.84 7.08
CA GLY A 50 -8.79 8.90 6.56
C GLY A 50 -8.08 10.11 5.93
N ALA A 51 -6.80 10.01 5.57
CA ALA A 51 -6.20 10.97 4.66
C ALA A 51 -6.42 10.49 3.22
N GLU A 52 -7.48 10.97 2.57
CA GLU A 52 -7.42 11.09 1.11
C GLU A 52 -6.25 12.02 0.82
N GLU A 53 -5.20 11.50 0.18
CA GLU A 53 -4.19 12.35 -0.42
C GLU A 53 -4.91 13.19 -1.47
N ALA A 54 -4.77 14.51 -1.40
CA ALA A 54 -5.40 15.39 -2.37
C ALA A 54 -4.93 14.98 -3.76
N GLU A 55 -5.86 14.63 -4.64
CA GLU A 55 -5.54 14.39 -6.04
C GLU A 55 -4.98 15.70 -6.63
N VAL A 56 -3.67 15.75 -6.83
CA VAL A 56 -3.01 16.87 -7.49
C VAL A 56 -3.09 16.62 -8.99
N GLU A 57 -3.92 17.40 -9.68
CA GLU A 57 -3.91 17.44 -11.15
C GLU A 57 -2.62 18.13 -11.59
N LEU A 58 -1.61 17.34 -11.96
CA LEU A 58 -0.34 17.85 -12.45
C LEU A 58 -0.55 18.37 -13.88
N ASP A 59 -0.55 19.69 -14.05
CA ASP A 59 -0.45 20.29 -15.38
C ASP A 59 0.96 20.03 -15.94
N MET A 60 1.06 18.97 -16.75
CA MET A 60 2.27 18.56 -17.45
C MET A 60 2.79 19.61 -18.44
N GLY A 61 2.07 20.72 -18.66
CA GLY A 61 2.42 21.81 -19.57
C GLY A 61 3.34 22.90 -19.01
N GLU A 62 3.45 23.03 -17.67
CA GLU A 62 4.24 24.10 -17.01
C GLU A 62 5.40 23.59 -16.13
N LEU A 63 5.81 22.32 -16.29
CA LEU A 63 6.96 21.79 -15.56
C LEU A 63 8.28 22.30 -16.17
N ASP A 64 8.83 23.39 -15.61
CA ASP A 64 10.23 23.78 -15.84
C ASP A 64 11.15 22.68 -15.26
N GLU A 65 12.09 22.19 -16.06
CA GLU A 65 12.97 21.04 -15.76
C GLU A 65 13.77 21.22 -14.45
N GLY A 66 13.83 22.45 -13.89
CA GLY A 66 14.53 22.79 -12.67
C GLY A 66 13.76 22.68 -11.34
N GLU A 67 12.42 22.55 -11.33
CA GLU A 67 11.63 22.65 -10.09
C GLU A 67 11.31 21.27 -9.44
N VAL A 68 11.30 20.20 -10.24
CA VAL A 68 10.95 18.83 -9.81
C VAL A 68 11.82 18.28 -8.66
N ILE A 69 13.06 18.78 -8.52
CA ILE A 69 14.01 18.25 -7.51
C ILE A 69 13.76 18.83 -6.10
N ARG A 70 13.07 19.98 -5.96
CA ARG A 70 12.96 20.67 -4.66
C ARG A 70 11.82 20.17 -3.77
N GLU A 71 10.81 19.53 -4.33
CA GLU A 71 9.65 19.05 -3.54
C GLU A 71 9.87 17.65 -2.92
N LEU A 72 11.01 17.01 -3.21
CA LEU A 72 11.36 15.67 -2.72
C LEU A 72 12.52 15.63 -1.71
N ALA A 73 13.01 16.77 -1.22
CA ALA A 73 14.11 16.89 -0.24
C ALA A 73 13.63 17.49 1.09
#